data_AF-A0A9X4DCJ3-F1
#
_entry.id   AF-A0A9X4DCJ3-F1
#
_cell.length_a   1.000
_cell.length_b   1.000
_cell.length_c   1.000
_cell.angle_alpha   90.00
_cell.angle_beta   90.00
_cell.angle_gamma   90.00
#
_symmetry.space_group_name_H-M   'P 1'
#
loop_
_entity.id
_entity.type
_entity.pdbx_description
1 polymer ?
#
loop_
_entity_poly.entity_id
_entity_poly.type
_entity_poly.pdbx_seq_one_letter_code
_entity_poly.pdbx_strand_id
1 'polypeptide(L)'
;MTDSLGPLSPEEEEMIRRHRDEKAQRAAALAFRLKALKVAAEYEAWLQQDEECGDSFSTFVNRFGYQDSDCQPMHEYVKRIHKAATPD
;
A
#
# COMPACT_ATOMS: atom_id res chain seq x y z
N MET A 1 -20.67 30.39 -18.78
CA MET A 1 -19.56 31.30 -18.43
C MET A 1 -18.36 30.43 -18.12
N THR A 2 -17.42 30.29 -19.07
CA THR A 2 -16.12 29.68 -18.77
C THR A 2 -15.31 30.76 -18.08
N ASP A 3 -15.28 30.69 -16.76
CA ASP A 3 -14.45 31.53 -15.92
C ASP A 3 -12.98 31.12 -16.17
N SER A 4 -12.40 31.64 -17.25
CA SER A 4 -11.00 31.43 -17.54
C SER A 4 -10.24 32.34 -16.60
N LEU A 5 -9.74 31.74 -15.51
CA LEU A 5 -8.63 32.33 -14.77
C LEU A 5 -7.56 32.72 -15.81
N GLY A 6 -7.08 33.95 -15.74
CA GLY A 6 -5.98 34.42 -16.58
C GLY A 6 -4.72 33.54 -16.41
N PRO A 7 -3.64 33.84 -17.13
CA PRO A 7 -2.39 33.09 -16.97
C PRO A 7 -1.96 33.13 -15.50
N LEU A 8 -1.66 31.95 -14.96
CA LEU A 8 -1.22 31.77 -13.59
C LEU A 8 0.18 32.40 -13.41
N SER A 9 0.42 32.99 -12.26
CA SER A 9 1.77 33.35 -11.86
C SER A 9 2.59 32.08 -11.57
N PRO A 10 3.93 32.14 -11.65
CA PRO A 10 4.79 31.01 -11.30
C PRO A 10 4.54 30.47 -9.88
N GLU A 11 4.17 31.34 -8.94
CA GLU A 11 3.83 30.95 -7.57
C GLU A 11 2.51 30.17 -7.49
N GLU A 12 1.49 30.58 -8.25
CA GLU A 12 0.22 29.85 -8.32
C GLU A 12 0.38 28.49 -9.01
N GLU A 13 1.21 28.41 -10.06
CA GLU A 13 1.57 27.15 -10.70
C GLU A 13 2.26 26.19 -9.73
N GLU A 14 3.21 26.71 -8.93
CA GLU A 14 3.90 25.94 -7.90
C GLU A 14 2.92 25.40 -6.85
N MET A 15 2.03 26.25 -6.35
CA MET A 15 1.02 25.85 -5.38
C MET A 15 0.10 24.77 -5.92
N ILE A 16 -0.35 24.90 -7.16
CA ILE A 16 -1.21 23.90 -7.82
C ILE A 16 -0.45 22.59 -8.03
N ARG A 17 0.81 22.64 -8.45
CA ARG A 17 1.64 21.45 -8.63
C ARG A 17 1.83 20.71 -7.31
N ARG A 18 2.26 21.42 -6.26
CA ARG A 18 2.40 20.85 -4.91
C ARG A 18 1.10 20.22 -4.42
N HIS A 19 -0.04 20.92 -4.60
CA HIS A 19 -1.33 20.37 -4.21
C HIS A 19 -1.69 19.08 -4.95
N ARG A 20 -1.40 19.02 -6.26
CA ARG A 20 -1.63 17.82 -7.08
C ARG A 20 -0.74 16.67 -6.64
N ASP A 21 0.53 16.95 -6.34
CA ASP A 21 1.49 15.96 -5.86
C ASP A 21 1.07 15.39 -4.49
N GLU A 22 0.71 16.26 -3.54
CA GLU A 22 0.17 15.85 -2.23
C GLU A 22 -1.11 15.00 -2.36
N LYS A 23 -1.99 15.35 -3.31
CA LYS A 23 -3.20 14.57 -3.58
C LYS A 23 -2.86 13.20 -4.16
N ALA A 24 -1.94 13.13 -5.11
CA ALA A 24 -1.48 11.88 -5.71
C ALA A 24 -0.80 10.97 -4.68
N GLN A 25 0.06 11.53 -3.82
CA GLN A 25 0.71 10.80 -2.73
C GLN A 25 -0.32 10.23 -1.74
N ARG A 26 -1.32 11.01 -1.34
CA ARG A 26 -2.41 10.52 -0.46
C ARG A 26 -3.21 9.40 -1.11
N ALA A 27 -3.51 9.50 -2.41
CA ALA A 27 -4.21 8.47 -3.15
C ALA A 27 -3.38 7.18 -3.25
N ALA A 28 -2.09 7.28 -3.57
CA ALA A 28 -1.17 6.15 -3.62
C ALA A 28 -1.03 5.47 -2.25
N ALA A 29 -0.92 6.26 -1.17
CA ALA A 29 -0.87 5.74 0.19
C ALA A 29 -2.17 5.04 0.60
N LEU A 30 -3.33 5.54 0.18
CA LEU A 30 -4.62 4.85 0.39
C LEU A 30 -4.67 3.54 -0.39
N ALA A 31 -4.31 3.55 -1.67
CA ALA A 31 -4.30 2.36 -2.51
C ALA A 31 -3.39 1.27 -1.95
N PHE A 32 -2.18 1.64 -1.51
CA PHE A 32 -1.24 0.72 -0.88
C PHE A 32 -1.80 0.12 0.41
N ARG A 33 -2.42 0.93 1.29
CA ARG A 33 -3.02 0.43 2.54
C ARG A 33 -4.17 -0.55 2.28
N LEU A 34 -5.05 -0.25 1.32
CA LEU A 34 -6.15 -1.15 0.96
C LEU A 34 -5.62 -2.46 0.38
N LYS A 35 -4.59 -2.39 -0.48
CA LYS A 35 -3.89 -3.57 -1.00
C LYS A 35 -3.30 -4.40 0.14
N ALA A 36 -2.61 -3.78 1.09
CA ALA A 36 -2.01 -4.46 2.24
C ALA A 36 -3.04 -5.17 3.12
N LEU A 37 -4.19 -4.56 3.37
CA LEU A 37 -5.28 -5.21 4.12
C LEU A 37 -5.81 -6.45 3.39
N LYS A 38 -6.00 -6.36 2.07
CA LYS A 38 -6.44 -7.49 1.25
C LYS A 38 -5.42 -8.62 1.29
N VAL A 39 -4.16 -8.31 1.01
CA VAL A 39 -3.07 -9.29 0.99
C VAL A 39 -2.87 -9.92 2.37
N ALA A 40 -3.01 -9.14 3.45
CA ALA A 40 -2.92 -9.69 4.81
C ALA A 40 -4.01 -10.72 5.09
N ALA A 41 -5.26 -10.43 4.70
CA ALA A 41 -6.36 -11.38 4.85
C ALA A 41 -6.15 -12.66 4.02
N GLU A 42 -5.66 -12.53 2.78
CA GLU A 42 -5.36 -13.66 1.90
C GLU A 42 -4.20 -14.51 2.44
N TYR A 43 -3.14 -13.86 2.93
CA TYR A 43 -1.97 -14.53 3.49
C TYR A 43 -2.30 -15.25 4.80
N GLU A 44 -3.09 -14.64 5.68
CA GLU A 44 -3.58 -15.26 6.91
C GLU A 44 -4.39 -16.52 6.61
N ALA A 45 -5.36 -16.43 5.69
CA ALA A 45 -6.16 -17.58 5.29
C ALA A 45 -5.32 -18.69 4.66
N TRP A 46 -4.24 -18.33 3.95
CA TRP A 46 -3.28 -19.28 3.39
C TRP A 46 -2.44 -19.96 4.48
N LEU A 47 -1.94 -19.21 5.47
CA LEU A 47 -1.18 -19.77 6.59
C LEU A 47 -2.00 -20.78 7.39
N GLN A 48 -3.30 -20.54 7.56
CA GLN A 48 -4.20 -21.47 8.26
C GLN A 48 -4.43 -22.79 7.51
N GLN A 49 -4.09 -22.87 6.22
CA GLN A 49 -4.19 -24.11 5.43
C GLN A 49 -2.92 -24.97 5.52
N ASP A 50 -1.79 -24.40 5.95
CA ASP A 50 -0.48 -25.04 5.96
C ASP A 50 0.26 -24.65 7.26
N GLU A 51 -0.05 -25.37 8.34
CA GLU A 51 0.48 -25.12 9.70
C GLU A 51 2.02 -25.17 9.79
N GLU A 52 2.71 -25.73 8.78
CA GLU A 52 4.17 -25.85 8.76
C GLU A 52 4.87 -24.64 8.10
N CYS A 53 4.11 -23.69 7.55
CA CYS A 53 4.66 -22.49 6.93
C CYS A 53 4.98 -21.40 7.96
N GLY A 54 6.26 -21.22 8.30
CA GLY A 54 6.69 -20.06 9.06
C GLY A 54 6.51 -18.74 8.28
N ASP A 55 6.12 -17.67 8.98
CA ASP A 55 6.07 -16.30 8.43
C ASP A 55 7.49 -15.78 8.15
N SER A 56 7.90 -15.87 6.88
CA SER A 56 9.16 -15.33 6.40
C SER A 56 8.95 -14.64 5.05
N PHE A 57 9.83 -13.70 4.71
CA PHE A 57 9.79 -13.03 3.40
C PHE A 57 9.89 -14.04 2.24
N SER A 58 10.74 -15.07 2.40
CA SER A 58 10.85 -16.15 1.41
C SER A 58 9.55 -16.94 1.28
N THR A 59 8.87 -17.25 2.39
CA THR A 59 7.55 -17.88 2.38
C THR A 59 6.55 -17.01 1.63
N PHE A 60 6.50 -15.72 1.95
CA PHE A 60 5.57 -14.76 1.36
C PHE A 60 5.76 -14.60 -0.16
N VAL A 61 7.00 -14.54 -0.65
CA VAL A 61 7.29 -14.38 -2.08
C VAL A 61 7.25 -15.70 -2.84
N ASN A 62 7.90 -16.74 -2.32
CA ASN A 62 8.14 -17.97 -3.08
C ASN A 62 7.04 -19.03 -2.90
N ARG A 63 6.39 -19.09 -1.72
CA ARG A 63 5.34 -20.08 -1.44
C ARG A 63 3.94 -19.49 -1.60
N PHE A 64 3.68 -18.37 -0.93
CA PHE A 64 2.42 -17.65 -1.09
C PHE A 64 2.31 -16.98 -2.47
N GLY A 65 3.44 -16.57 -3.06
CA GLY A 65 3.50 -16.15 -4.46
C GLY A 65 3.35 -14.64 -4.70
N TYR A 66 3.56 -13.80 -3.68
CA TYR A 66 3.46 -12.36 -3.85
C TYR A 66 4.74 -11.79 -4.52
N GLN A 67 4.66 -11.48 -5.81
CA GLN A 67 5.83 -11.10 -6.65
C GLN A 67 5.78 -9.67 -7.20
N ASP A 68 4.85 -8.84 -6.74
CA ASP A 68 4.77 -7.45 -7.16
C ASP A 68 6.03 -6.66 -6.74
N SER A 69 6.30 -5.53 -7.40
CA SER A 69 7.46 -4.67 -7.13
C SER A 69 7.50 -4.11 -5.71
N ASP A 70 6.38 -4.16 -4.99
CA ASP A 70 6.23 -3.73 -3.61
C ASP A 70 6.31 -4.91 -2.61
N CYS A 71 6.79 -6.09 -3.00
CA CYS A 71 6.82 -7.30 -2.17
C CYS A 71 7.46 -7.11 -0.80
N GLN A 72 8.60 -6.40 -0.73
CA GLN A 72 9.29 -6.14 0.53
C GLN A 72 8.49 -5.22 1.46
N PRO A 73 8.10 -3.99 1.05
CA PRO A 73 7.27 -3.15 1.92
C PRO A 73 5.90 -3.77 2.19
N MET A 74 5.35 -4.58 1.28
CA MET A 74 4.08 -5.28 1.49
C MET A 74 4.18 -6.34 2.59
N HIS A 75 5.21 -7.19 2.55
CA HIS A 75 5.43 -8.22 3.57
C HIS A 75 5.56 -7.59 4.97
N GLU A 76 6.36 -6.52 5.08
CA GLU A 76 6.51 -5.78 6.34
C GLU A 76 5.18 -5.20 6.84
N TYR A 77 4.34 -4.68 5.94
CA TYR A 77 3.03 -4.14 6.31
C TYR A 77 2.06 -5.23 6.76
N VAL A 78 1.99 -6.33 5.99
CA VAL A 78 1.17 -7.51 6.31
C VAL A 78 1.55 -8.08 7.67
N LYS A 79 2.86 -8.21 7.96
CA LYS A 79 3.36 -8.69 9.24
C LYS A 79 2.94 -7.80 10.41
N ARG A 80 2.94 -6.48 10.23
CA ARG A 80 2.45 -5.53 11.25
C ARG A 80 0.94 -5.68 11.48
N ILE A 81 0.17 -5.88 10.41
CA ILE A 81 -1.28 -6.13 10.50
C ILE A 81 -1.54 -7.43 11.27
N HIS A 82 -0.87 -8.52 10.89
CA HIS A 82 -1.00 -9.81 11.56
C HIS A 82 -0.65 -9.70 13.05
N LYS A 83 0.52 -9.12 13.38
CA LYS A 83 0.92 -8.90 14.78
C LYS A 83 -0.10 -8.07 15.58
N ALA A 84 -0.76 -7.10 14.96
CA ALA A 84 -1.77 -6.28 15.63
C ALA A 84 -3.13 -6.99 15.77
N ALA A 85 -3.42 -7.98 14.93
CA ALA A 85 -4.68 -8.72 14.91
C ALA A 85 -4.66 -9.96 15.82
N THR A 86 -3.49 -10.52 16.11
CA THR A 86 -3.32 -11.67 17.00
C THR A 86 -3.07 -11.18 18.44
N PRO A 87 -3.98 -11.45 19.40
CA PRO A 87 -3.72 -11.17 20.82
C PRO A 87 -2.66 -12.13 21.38
N ASP A 88 -1.85 -11.66 22.33
CA ASP A 88 -0.94 -12.50 23.13
C ASP A 88 -1.68 -13.64 23.86
#